data_AF-A0A7W7QLJ2-F1
#
_entry.id   AF-A0A7W7QLJ2-F1
#
_cell.length_a   1.000
_cell.length_b   1.000
_cell.length_c   1.000
_cell.angle_alpha   90.00
_cell.angle_beta   90.00
_cell.angle_gamma   90.00
#
_symmetry.space_group_name_H-M   'P 1'
#
loop_
_entity.id
_entity.type
_entity.pdbx_description
1 polymer ?
#
loop_
_entity_poly.entity_id
_entity_poly.type
_entity_poly.pdbx_seq_one_letter_code
_entity_poly.pdbx_strand_id
1 'polypeptide(L)'
;MGSEHWRSRHEEGRGMRAAVGDLVRAAAEPGWSRLVARHAQVGAHTRTTVLRDGHEITTDDLAEDLATPFQRLRELSHRAGEGTWLTCELAFVPGSRGYTGQVDPHVRPFEHVPAEAALTELTLFPRDEPPGWLLDALPTAPPLGLPVSYGGDYDRWRRNEPPPPSLPITGELSYLPEATMTARAFEHSWEYGQPTVFLLERPGDPQAGHLLFSHHRKTFWMSRHGMRGSGEGLRAVTLDDRTLRLELSPRTADTLETETAFEIHLDLPEETVGDLRTALSAVLRAVTPAPDLSGL
;
A
#
# COMPACT_ATOMS: atom_id res chain seq x y z
N MET A 1 -20.97 -1.99 17.75
CA MET A 1 -20.96 -2.42 16.33
C MET A 1 -19.83 -1.67 15.64
N GLY A 2 -18.66 -2.29 15.58
CA GLY A 2 -17.51 -1.71 14.89
C GLY A 2 -17.79 -1.72 13.39
N SER A 3 -17.68 -0.55 12.75
CA SER A 3 -17.62 -0.48 11.30
C SER A 3 -16.34 -1.18 10.86
N GLU A 4 -16.44 -2.40 10.33
CA GLU A 4 -15.36 -3.00 9.56
C GLU A 4 -15.07 -2.03 8.41
N HIS A 5 -13.99 -1.26 8.56
CA HIS A 5 -13.49 -0.41 7.49
C HIS A 5 -13.03 -1.35 6.38
N TRP A 6 -13.77 -1.34 5.27
CA TRP A 6 -13.34 -1.95 4.02
C TRP A 6 -12.00 -1.31 3.65
N ARG A 7 -10.89 -2.00 3.97
CA ARG A 7 -9.59 -1.65 3.41
C ARG A 7 -9.58 -2.09 1.96
N SER A 8 -9.14 -1.22 1.07
CA SER A 8 -8.96 -1.61 -0.32
C SER A 8 -7.87 -2.70 -0.39
N ARG A 9 -7.93 -3.61 -1.37
CA ARG A 9 -6.87 -4.63 -1.59
C ARG A 9 -5.48 -3.99 -1.72
N HIS A 10 -5.44 -2.76 -2.22
CA HIS A 10 -4.21 -1.98 -2.34
C HIS A 10 -3.67 -1.56 -0.97
N GLU A 11 -4.50 -1.00 -0.10
CA GLU A 11 -4.13 -0.66 1.29
C GLU A 11 -3.71 -1.90 2.09
N GLU A 12 -4.42 -3.01 1.90
CA GLU A 12 -4.08 -4.26 2.56
C GLU A 12 -2.71 -4.78 2.09
N GLY A 13 -2.47 -4.81 0.77
CA GLY A 13 -1.19 -5.22 0.22
C GLY A 13 -0.05 -4.31 0.67
N ARG A 14 -0.30 -3.01 0.77
CA ARG A 14 0.66 -2.05 1.33
C ARG A 14 0.97 -2.37 2.79
N GLY A 15 -0.06 -2.59 3.61
CA GLY A 15 0.10 -2.98 5.02
C GLY A 15 0.95 -4.24 5.17
N MET A 16 0.76 -5.24 4.30
CA MET A 16 1.56 -6.46 4.31
C MET A 16 3.03 -6.20 3.93
N ARG A 17 3.32 -5.36 2.92
CA ARG A 17 4.71 -5.00 2.56
C ARG A 17 5.40 -4.19 3.66
N ALA A 18 4.66 -3.30 4.33
CA ALA A 18 5.16 -2.58 5.50
C ALA A 18 5.48 -3.54 6.66
N ALA A 19 4.61 -4.52 6.92
CA ALA A 19 4.83 -5.55 7.94
C ALA A 19 6.08 -6.39 7.65
N VAL A 20 6.30 -6.81 6.39
CA VAL A 20 7.57 -7.45 5.98
C VAL A 20 8.76 -6.56 6.30
N GLY A 21 8.70 -5.27 5.94
CA GLY A 21 9.77 -4.32 6.19
C GLY A 21 10.07 -4.14 7.69
N ASP A 22 9.03 -4.08 8.52
CA ASP A 22 9.19 -3.93 9.97
C ASP A 22 9.82 -5.17 10.61
N LEU A 23 9.41 -6.37 10.21
CA LEU A 23 10.02 -7.64 10.67
C LEU A 23 11.50 -7.73 10.26
N VAL A 24 11.81 -7.41 9.01
CA VAL A 24 13.17 -7.47 8.47
C VAL A 24 14.09 -6.44 9.13
N ARG A 25 13.59 -5.22 9.39
CA ARG A 25 14.35 -4.19 10.13
C ARG A 25 14.57 -4.59 11.59
N ALA A 26 13.59 -5.22 12.24
CA ALA A 26 13.72 -5.66 13.62
C ALA A 26 14.79 -6.76 13.79
N ALA A 27 14.94 -7.63 12.78
CA ALA A 27 15.97 -8.67 12.77
C ALA A 27 17.38 -8.16 12.43
N ALA A 28 17.50 -6.97 11.82
CA ALA A 28 18.78 -6.43 11.38
C ALA A 28 19.47 -5.63 12.50
N GLU A 29 20.73 -5.95 12.79
CA GLU A 29 21.54 -5.09 13.67
C GLU A 29 21.72 -3.68 13.06
N PRO A 30 21.88 -2.62 13.87
CA PRO A 30 22.08 -1.26 13.37
C PRO A 30 23.27 -1.13 12.40
N GLY A 31 23.17 -0.17 11.46
CA GLY A 31 24.26 0.18 10.55
C GLY A 31 24.22 -0.48 9.16
N TRP A 32 23.09 -1.10 8.79
CA TRP A 32 22.89 -1.67 7.46
C TRP A 32 22.65 -0.59 6.39
N SER A 33 23.06 -0.88 5.15
CA SER A 33 22.84 0.00 3.98
C SER A 33 21.71 -0.49 3.06
N ARG A 34 21.41 -1.78 3.09
CA ARG A 34 20.31 -2.39 2.32
C ARG A 34 19.79 -3.65 3.02
N LEU A 35 18.47 -3.78 3.08
CA LEU A 35 17.79 -5.01 3.47
C LEU A 35 16.96 -5.54 2.31
N VAL A 36 17.00 -6.84 2.04
CA VAL A 36 16.25 -7.47 0.95
C VAL A 36 15.55 -8.72 1.47
N ALA A 37 14.22 -8.74 1.46
CA ALA A 37 13.43 -9.94 1.72
C ALA A 37 13.03 -10.59 0.39
N ARG A 38 13.40 -11.84 0.22
CA ARG A 38 13.05 -12.70 -0.92
C ARG A 38 12.13 -13.79 -0.44
N HIS A 39 11.04 -13.99 -1.16
CA HIS A 39 10.11 -15.06 -0.91
C HIS A 39 9.82 -15.81 -2.21
N ALA A 40 9.96 -17.12 -2.15
CA ALA A 40 9.67 -18.04 -3.23
C ALA A 40 8.62 -19.02 -2.75
N GLN A 41 7.56 -19.25 -3.53
CA GLN A 41 6.52 -20.20 -3.14
C GLN A 41 5.81 -20.83 -4.35
N VAL A 42 5.55 -22.12 -4.23
CA VAL A 42 4.69 -22.94 -5.11
C VAL A 42 3.84 -23.82 -4.21
N GLY A 43 2.52 -23.61 -4.16
CA GLY A 43 1.65 -24.31 -3.22
C GLY A 43 2.12 -24.12 -1.77
N ALA A 44 2.35 -25.22 -1.04
CA ALA A 44 2.90 -25.21 0.31
C ALA A 44 4.44 -25.21 0.36
N HIS A 45 5.11 -25.37 -0.79
CA HIS A 45 6.57 -25.38 -0.85
C HIS A 45 7.09 -23.95 -0.94
N THR A 46 7.76 -23.49 0.12
CA THR A 46 8.16 -22.09 0.28
C THR A 46 9.58 -21.95 0.80
N ARG A 47 10.23 -20.82 0.48
CA ARG A 47 11.48 -20.36 1.06
C ARG A 47 11.47 -18.85 1.20
N THR A 48 11.77 -18.37 2.40
CA THR A 48 12.01 -16.95 2.67
C THR A 48 13.49 -16.75 3.01
N THR A 49 14.11 -15.75 2.41
CA THR A 49 15.50 -15.34 2.71
C THR A 49 15.54 -13.83 2.87
N VAL A 50 16.33 -13.35 3.81
CA VAL A 50 16.52 -11.95 4.18
C VAL A 50 18.00 -11.66 4.11
N LEU A 51 18.38 -10.71 3.26
CA LEU A 51 19.76 -10.30 3.05
C LEU A 51 19.97 -8.92 3.68
N ARG A 52 21.00 -8.80 4.51
CA ARG A 52 21.56 -7.53 5.00
C ARG A 52 22.87 -7.28 4.28
N ASP A 53 22.92 -6.22 3.47
CA ASP A 53 24.11 -5.84 2.70
C ASP A 53 24.69 -7.01 1.88
N GLY A 54 23.80 -7.87 1.37
CA GLY A 54 24.14 -9.07 0.60
C GLY A 54 24.40 -10.34 1.43
N HIS A 55 24.42 -10.25 2.76
CA HIS A 55 24.60 -11.40 3.65
C HIS A 55 23.26 -11.90 4.18
N GLU A 56 23.01 -13.20 4.08
CA GLU A 56 21.81 -13.81 4.65
C GLU A 56 21.81 -13.72 6.18
N ILE A 57 20.72 -13.18 6.72
CA ILE A 57 20.48 -13.03 8.17
C ILE A 57 19.20 -13.76 8.61
N THR A 58 18.62 -14.59 7.76
CA THR A 58 17.38 -15.30 8.06
C THR A 58 17.57 -16.34 9.15
N THR A 59 16.69 -16.30 10.14
CA THR A 59 16.46 -17.37 11.11
C THR A 59 15.13 -18.07 10.81
N ASP A 60 14.93 -19.27 11.34
CA ASP A 60 13.68 -20.02 11.16
C ASP A 60 12.48 -19.22 11.69
N ASP A 61 12.58 -18.63 12.89
CA ASP A 61 11.55 -17.77 13.48
C ASP A 61 11.18 -16.59 12.57
N LEU A 62 12.18 -15.93 11.97
CA LEU A 62 11.94 -14.81 11.06
C LEU A 62 11.25 -15.28 9.77
N ALA A 63 11.62 -16.45 9.25
CA ALA A 63 10.98 -17.01 8.07
C ALA A 63 9.51 -17.34 8.33
N GLU A 64 9.17 -17.85 9.52
CA GLU A 64 7.79 -18.11 9.96
C GLU A 64 6.98 -16.81 10.10
N ASP A 65 7.53 -15.80 10.77
CA ASP A 65 6.88 -14.49 10.94
C ASP A 65 6.58 -13.82 9.59
N LEU A 66 7.49 -13.98 8.63
CA LEU A 66 7.35 -13.43 7.28
C LEU A 66 6.37 -14.22 6.40
N ALA A 67 6.09 -15.48 6.70
CA ALA A 67 5.24 -16.33 5.88
C ALA A 67 3.82 -15.78 5.73
N THR A 68 3.23 -15.27 6.83
CA THR A 68 1.86 -14.76 6.82
C THR A 68 1.70 -13.50 5.94
N PRO A 69 2.52 -12.45 6.09
CA PRO A 69 2.48 -11.30 5.18
C PRO A 69 2.69 -11.67 3.70
N PHE A 70 3.64 -12.57 3.40
CA PHE A 70 3.89 -12.99 2.02
C PHE A 70 2.75 -13.81 1.42
N GLN A 71 2.19 -14.75 2.18
CA GLN A 71 1.02 -15.52 1.76
C GLN A 71 -0.14 -14.57 1.44
N ARG A 72 -0.39 -13.57 2.31
CA ARG A 72 -1.46 -12.61 2.06
C ARG A 72 -1.18 -11.74 0.83
N LEU A 73 0.08 -11.38 0.59
CA LEU A 73 0.48 -10.68 -0.64
C LEU A 73 0.24 -11.51 -1.91
N ARG A 74 0.47 -12.83 -1.87
CA ARG A 74 0.16 -13.73 -3.00
C ARG A 74 -1.32 -13.74 -3.31
N GLU A 75 -2.16 -13.89 -2.28
CA GLU A 75 -3.62 -13.91 -2.42
C GLU A 75 -4.15 -12.59 -2.99
N LEU A 76 -3.63 -11.47 -2.50
CA LEU A 76 -4.03 -10.16 -2.98
C LEU A 76 -3.61 -9.91 -4.43
N SER A 77 -2.50 -10.51 -4.86
CA SER A 77 -1.95 -10.40 -6.23
C SER A 77 -2.57 -11.36 -7.23
N HIS A 78 -3.41 -12.31 -6.78
CA HIS A 78 -4.06 -13.28 -7.66
C HIS A 78 -4.99 -12.60 -8.68
N ARG A 79 -4.89 -13.08 -9.92
CA ARG A 79 -5.76 -12.72 -11.06
C ARG A 79 -6.28 -13.97 -11.73
N ALA A 80 -7.56 -13.93 -12.09
CA ALA A 80 -8.17 -14.98 -12.88
C ALA A 80 -7.43 -15.14 -14.22
N GLY A 81 -7.08 -16.37 -14.59
CA GLY A 81 -6.37 -16.70 -15.83
C GLY A 81 -4.85 -16.46 -15.80
N GLU A 82 -4.34 -15.55 -14.96
CA GLU A 82 -2.89 -15.30 -14.83
C GLU A 82 -2.26 -15.99 -13.62
N GLY A 83 -3.06 -16.34 -12.60
CA GLY A 83 -2.58 -16.87 -11.32
C GLY A 83 -1.99 -15.77 -10.43
N THR A 84 -0.91 -16.08 -9.71
CA THR A 84 -0.18 -15.14 -8.84
C THR A 84 1.32 -15.20 -9.10
N TRP A 85 2.13 -14.41 -8.42
CA TRP A 85 3.58 -14.46 -8.53
C TRP A 85 4.16 -15.70 -7.85
N LEU A 86 5.30 -16.20 -8.34
CA LEU A 86 6.00 -17.37 -7.79
C LEU A 86 7.23 -16.96 -6.96
N THR A 87 7.82 -15.82 -7.30
CA THR A 87 8.84 -15.14 -6.49
C THR A 87 8.45 -13.70 -6.22
N CYS A 88 8.86 -13.18 -5.07
CA CYS A 88 8.72 -11.80 -4.64
C CYS A 88 10.01 -11.37 -3.96
N GLU A 89 10.56 -10.23 -4.36
CA GLU A 89 11.67 -9.54 -3.71
C GLU A 89 11.17 -8.17 -3.23
N LEU A 90 11.48 -7.82 -1.98
CA LEU A 90 11.24 -6.50 -1.40
C LEU A 90 12.56 -5.97 -0.83
N ALA A 91 13.05 -4.86 -1.38
CA ALA A 91 14.27 -4.21 -0.95
C ALA A 91 13.97 -2.89 -0.22
N PHE A 92 14.52 -2.73 0.98
CA PHE A 92 14.28 -1.63 1.90
C PHE A 92 15.54 -0.75 2.05
N VAL A 93 15.31 0.55 2.20
CA VAL A 93 16.37 1.57 2.32
C VAL A 93 16.51 2.02 3.79
N PRO A 94 17.73 2.28 4.28
CA PRO A 94 17.95 2.76 5.65
C PRO A 94 17.31 4.13 5.88
N GLY A 95 16.83 4.34 7.12
CA GLY A 95 16.25 5.61 7.54
C GLY A 95 14.87 5.93 6.96
N SER A 96 14.31 5.08 6.09
CA SER A 96 12.97 5.26 5.54
C SER A 96 12.12 3.99 5.62
N ARG A 97 10.81 4.18 5.47
CA ARG A 97 9.85 3.08 5.31
C ARG A 97 9.69 2.63 3.85
N GLY A 98 10.35 3.33 2.93
CA GLY A 98 10.30 3.05 1.50
C GLY A 98 10.84 1.66 1.15
N TYR A 99 10.32 1.12 0.05
CA TYR A 99 10.77 -0.14 -0.52
C TYR A 99 10.62 -0.14 -2.03
N THR A 100 11.43 -0.99 -2.66
CA THR A 100 11.24 -1.42 -4.04
C THR A 100 10.82 -2.89 -4.03
N GLY A 101 9.92 -3.27 -4.92
CA GLY A 101 9.43 -4.63 -5.03
C GLY A 101 9.57 -5.17 -6.45
N GLN A 102 9.88 -6.45 -6.55
CA GLN A 102 9.87 -7.17 -7.82
C GLN A 102 9.13 -8.49 -7.60
N VAL A 103 8.23 -8.84 -8.51
CA VAL A 103 7.52 -10.11 -8.50
C VAL A 103 7.68 -10.80 -9.85
N ASP A 104 7.82 -12.12 -9.85
CA ASP A 104 7.93 -12.90 -11.07
C ASP A 104 6.98 -14.11 -11.04
N PRO A 105 6.00 -14.19 -11.95
CA PRO A 105 5.06 -15.31 -12.04
C PRO A 105 5.57 -16.48 -12.90
N HIS A 106 6.74 -16.40 -13.53
CA HIS A 106 7.24 -17.38 -14.50
C HIS A 106 8.57 -18.02 -14.10
N VAL A 107 9.42 -17.32 -13.34
CA VAL A 107 10.69 -17.86 -12.86
C VAL A 107 10.46 -19.11 -12.02
N ARG A 108 11.22 -20.17 -12.31
CA ARG A 108 11.25 -21.39 -11.50
C ARG A 108 11.97 -21.09 -10.18
N PRO A 109 11.27 -21.09 -9.03
CA PRO A 109 11.87 -20.69 -7.75
C PRO A 109 12.78 -21.76 -7.14
N PHE A 110 12.53 -23.03 -7.46
CA PHE A 110 13.21 -24.19 -6.88
C PHE A 110 13.71 -25.13 -7.97
N GLU A 111 14.88 -25.73 -7.76
CA GLU A 111 15.39 -26.75 -8.69
C GLU A 111 14.43 -27.94 -8.81
N HIS A 112 13.90 -28.37 -7.67
CA HIS A 112 12.89 -29.43 -7.57
C HIS A 112 11.61 -28.88 -6.93
N VAL A 113 10.48 -29.05 -7.60
CA VAL A 113 9.15 -28.68 -7.10
C VAL A 113 8.37 -29.97 -6.87
N PRO A 114 7.92 -30.26 -5.63
CA PRO A 114 7.09 -31.43 -5.37
C PRO A 114 5.80 -31.42 -6.19
N ALA A 115 5.36 -32.60 -6.65
CA ALA A 115 4.23 -32.70 -7.57
C ALA A 115 2.90 -32.24 -6.94
N GLU A 116 2.73 -32.52 -5.66
CA GLU A 116 1.61 -32.04 -4.86
C GLU A 116 1.61 -30.51 -4.73
N ALA A 117 2.79 -29.89 -4.61
CA ALA A 117 2.92 -28.44 -4.51
C ALA A 117 2.52 -27.76 -5.83
N ALA A 118 2.94 -28.33 -6.97
CA ALA A 118 2.53 -27.87 -8.30
C ALA A 118 1.02 -28.02 -8.52
N LEU A 119 0.44 -29.17 -8.12
CA LEU A 119 -1.00 -29.40 -8.20
C LEU A 119 -1.79 -28.41 -7.33
N THR A 120 -1.35 -28.20 -6.09
CA THR A 120 -1.96 -27.21 -5.19
C THR A 120 -1.88 -25.80 -5.76
N GLU A 121 -0.72 -25.39 -6.30
CA GLU A 121 -0.54 -24.07 -6.92
C GLU A 121 -1.55 -23.84 -8.05
N LEU A 122 -1.66 -24.77 -8.99
CA LEU A 122 -2.58 -24.66 -10.13
C LEU A 122 -4.06 -24.77 -9.73
N THR A 123 -4.34 -25.39 -8.59
CA THR A 123 -5.71 -25.47 -8.04
C THR A 123 -6.11 -24.16 -7.37
N LEU A 124 -5.21 -23.56 -6.57
CA LEU A 124 -5.49 -22.34 -5.82
C LEU A 124 -5.37 -21.07 -6.67
N PHE A 125 -4.43 -21.05 -7.61
CA PHE A 125 -4.12 -19.92 -8.48
C PHE A 125 -4.13 -20.38 -9.94
N PRO A 126 -5.31 -20.70 -10.50
CA PRO A 126 -5.43 -21.23 -11.85
C PRO A 126 -4.90 -20.25 -12.90
N ARG A 127 -4.26 -20.82 -13.94
CA ARG A 127 -3.62 -20.10 -15.04
C ARG A 127 -4.06 -20.67 -16.37
N ASP A 128 -4.31 -19.80 -17.33
CA ASP A 128 -4.58 -20.18 -18.72
C ASP A 128 -3.29 -20.68 -19.39
N GLU A 129 -2.16 -20.03 -19.07
CA GLU A 129 -0.83 -20.36 -19.60
C GLU A 129 0.17 -20.62 -18.46
N PRO A 130 0.11 -21.78 -17.79
CA PRO A 130 1.06 -22.11 -16.74
C PRO A 130 2.49 -22.30 -17.30
N PRO A 131 3.55 -21.87 -16.58
CA PRO A 131 4.92 -22.11 -17.00
C PRO A 131 5.18 -23.61 -17.25
N GLY A 132 5.87 -23.95 -18.34
CA GLY A 132 6.08 -25.35 -18.74
C GLY A 132 6.70 -26.21 -17.63
N TRP A 133 7.62 -25.63 -16.85
CA TRP A 133 8.23 -26.33 -15.71
C TRP A 133 7.23 -26.70 -14.59
N LEU A 134 6.16 -25.92 -14.42
CA LEU A 134 5.14 -26.17 -13.41
C LEU A 134 4.24 -27.33 -13.86
N LEU A 135 4.01 -27.45 -15.18
CA LEU A 135 3.35 -28.60 -15.78
C LEU A 135 4.23 -29.85 -15.72
N ASP A 136 5.53 -29.73 -15.99
CA ASP A 136 6.48 -30.85 -15.91
C ASP A 136 6.56 -31.45 -14.49
N ALA A 137 6.30 -30.64 -13.47
CA ALA A 137 6.28 -31.07 -12.07
C ALA A 137 4.98 -31.78 -11.68
N LEU A 138 3.91 -31.73 -12.49
CA LEU A 138 2.64 -32.38 -12.16
C LEU A 138 2.82 -33.90 -12.04
N PRO A 139 2.01 -34.57 -11.20
CA PRO A 139 2.08 -36.01 -11.08
C PRO A 139 1.79 -36.67 -12.43
N THR A 140 2.72 -37.52 -12.91
CA THR A 140 2.59 -38.26 -14.18
C THR A 140 1.57 -39.39 -14.12
N ALA A 141 0.99 -39.65 -12.95
CA ALA A 141 -0.12 -40.57 -12.74
C ALA A 141 -1.36 -39.77 -12.29
N PRO A 142 -2.56 -40.09 -12.80
CA PRO A 142 -3.76 -39.35 -12.43
C PRO A 142 -3.96 -39.41 -10.90
N PRO A 143 -4.13 -38.28 -10.21
CA PRO A 143 -4.54 -38.31 -8.81
C PRO A 143 -5.91 -39.00 -8.75
N LEU A 144 -5.97 -40.15 -8.08
CA LEU A 144 -7.23 -40.82 -7.76
C LEU A 144 -8.06 -39.88 -6.89
N GLY A 145 -9.07 -39.27 -7.50
CA GLY A 145 -10.16 -38.56 -6.84
C GLY A 145 -9.92 -37.07 -6.62
N LEU A 146 -10.11 -36.25 -7.65
CA LEU A 146 -10.53 -34.86 -7.45
C LEU A 146 -12.05 -34.76 -7.70
N PRO A 147 -12.85 -34.24 -6.75
CA PRO A 147 -14.22 -33.88 -7.05
C PRO A 147 -14.20 -32.71 -8.05
N VAL A 148 -14.81 -32.97 -9.21
CA VAL A 148 -15.00 -32.00 -10.28
C VAL A 148 -16.11 -31.01 -9.88
N SER A 149 -15.94 -29.76 -10.30
CA SER A 149 -16.89 -28.63 -10.36
C SER A 149 -16.89 -27.62 -9.19
N TYR A 150 -15.98 -26.65 -9.26
CA TYR A 150 -16.17 -25.32 -8.67
C TYR A 150 -16.99 -24.44 -9.64
N GLY A 151 -18.20 -24.90 -9.99
CA GLY A 151 -19.17 -24.15 -10.79
C GLY A 151 -19.89 -23.05 -10.01
N GLY A 152 -19.43 -22.72 -8.80
CA GLY A 152 -20.14 -21.87 -7.84
C GLY A 152 -19.99 -20.36 -8.04
N ASP A 153 -18.92 -19.88 -8.68
CA ASP A 153 -18.75 -18.43 -8.92
C ASP A 153 -19.47 -17.95 -10.20
N TYR A 154 -19.97 -18.86 -11.05
CA TYR A 154 -20.74 -18.52 -12.26
C TYR A 154 -22.09 -17.84 -11.93
N ASP A 155 -22.65 -18.11 -10.76
CA ASP A 155 -23.88 -17.46 -10.26
C ASP A 155 -23.65 -16.01 -9.78
N ARG A 156 -22.39 -15.53 -9.70
CA ARG A 156 -22.07 -14.13 -9.44
C ARG A 156 -22.26 -13.26 -10.68
N TRP A 157 -21.95 -13.79 -11.86
CA TRP A 157 -22.13 -13.10 -13.15
C TRP A 157 -23.62 -12.84 -13.48
N ARG A 158 -24.51 -13.75 -13.06
CA ARG A 158 -25.97 -13.61 -13.22
C ARG A 158 -26.58 -12.39 -12.50
N ARG A 159 -25.82 -11.74 -11.61
CA ARG A 159 -26.24 -10.57 -10.81
C ARG A 159 -25.78 -9.20 -11.37
N ASN A 160 -25.07 -9.16 -12.50
CA ASN A 160 -24.78 -7.94 -13.28
C ASN A 160 -24.15 -6.75 -12.52
N GLU A 161 -23.06 -6.96 -11.78
CA GLU A 161 -22.19 -5.84 -11.34
C GLU A 161 -20.71 -6.14 -11.66
N PRO A 162 -20.08 -5.39 -12.59
CA PRO A 162 -18.65 -5.54 -12.85
C PRO A 162 -17.82 -4.54 -12.02
N PRO A 163 -16.81 -5.00 -11.24
CA PRO A 163 -15.76 -4.10 -10.77
C PRO A 163 -14.84 -3.69 -11.94
N PRO A 164 -14.25 -2.48 -11.91
CA PRO A 164 -13.32 -2.03 -12.94
C PRO A 164 -12.08 -2.95 -12.99
N PRO A 165 -11.46 -3.11 -14.18
CA PRO A 165 -10.27 -3.93 -14.34
C PRO A 165 -9.12 -3.39 -13.49
N SER A 166 -8.57 -4.24 -12.63
CA SER A 166 -7.33 -3.97 -11.91
C SER A 166 -6.17 -3.94 -12.89
N LEU A 167 -5.36 -2.89 -12.84
CA LEU A 167 -4.16 -2.77 -13.66
C LEU A 167 -3.15 -3.89 -13.34
N PRO A 168 -2.39 -4.35 -14.35
CA PRO A 168 -1.32 -5.31 -14.16
C PRO A 168 -0.25 -4.78 -13.19
N ILE A 169 0.20 -5.64 -12.27
CA ILE A 169 1.40 -5.48 -11.46
C ILE A 169 2.33 -6.51 -12.08
N THR A 170 2.94 -6.09 -13.17
CA THR A 170 4.07 -6.73 -13.80
C THR A 170 5.03 -5.57 -14.07
N GLY A 171 6.16 -5.54 -13.37
CA GLY A 171 7.09 -4.41 -13.38
C GLY A 171 7.62 -4.04 -11.99
N GLU A 172 8.65 -3.19 -11.99
CA GLU A 172 9.28 -2.61 -10.80
C GLU A 172 8.23 -1.86 -9.96
N LEU A 173 8.00 -2.33 -8.73
CA LEU A 173 7.12 -1.67 -7.76
C LEU A 173 7.96 -0.70 -6.93
N SER A 174 8.08 0.56 -7.33
CA SER A 174 8.70 1.60 -6.52
C SER A 174 7.65 2.28 -5.64
N TYR A 175 7.75 2.14 -4.32
CA TYR A 175 7.03 3.03 -3.40
C TYR A 175 7.98 4.13 -2.95
N LEU A 176 7.86 5.29 -3.60
CA LEU A 176 8.49 6.55 -3.19
C LEU A 176 7.40 7.42 -2.59
N PRO A 177 7.35 7.61 -1.25
CA PRO A 177 6.41 8.54 -0.66
C PRO A 177 6.64 9.94 -1.23
N GLU A 178 5.56 10.66 -1.54
CA GLU A 178 5.71 12.02 -2.03
C GLU A 178 6.16 12.93 -0.89
N ALA A 179 7.26 13.63 -1.10
CA ALA A 179 7.73 14.67 -0.18
C ALA A 179 7.08 16.03 -0.48
N THR A 180 6.61 16.23 -1.71
CA THR A 180 6.14 17.53 -2.20
C THR A 180 4.90 17.41 -3.08
N MET A 181 3.98 18.36 -2.97
CA MET A 181 2.83 18.56 -3.87
C MET A 181 2.78 20.03 -4.32
N THR A 182 2.17 20.33 -5.48
CA THR A 182 1.87 21.71 -5.88
C THR A 182 0.37 21.93 -5.95
N ALA A 183 -0.18 22.73 -5.04
CA ALA A 183 -1.59 23.12 -5.07
C ALA A 183 -1.79 24.30 -6.03
N ARG A 184 -2.63 24.11 -7.05
CA ARG A 184 -2.98 25.12 -8.06
C ARG A 184 -4.40 25.64 -7.94
N ALA A 185 -5.22 24.98 -7.12
CA ALA A 185 -6.53 25.47 -6.74
C ALA A 185 -6.82 25.21 -5.26
N PHE A 186 -7.64 26.08 -4.70
CA PHE A 186 -8.11 26.04 -3.33
C PHE A 186 -9.63 26.17 -3.35
N GLU A 187 -10.31 25.29 -2.62
CA GLU A 187 -11.74 25.38 -2.39
C GLU A 187 -11.99 25.28 -0.89
N HIS A 188 -12.92 26.09 -0.39
CA HIS A 188 -13.47 25.91 0.95
C HIS A 188 -14.97 25.70 0.83
N SER A 189 -15.49 24.77 1.63
CA SER A 189 -16.92 24.50 1.67
C SER A 189 -17.38 24.28 3.11
N TRP A 190 -18.69 24.32 3.30
CA TRP A 190 -19.35 23.96 4.55
C TRP A 190 -20.16 22.70 4.33
N GLU A 191 -19.63 21.57 4.75
CA GLU A 191 -20.33 20.28 4.65
C GLU A 191 -20.80 19.85 6.03
N TYR A 192 -22.09 19.52 6.15
CA TYR A 192 -22.69 19.12 7.43
C TYR A 192 -22.43 20.11 8.58
N GLY A 193 -22.34 21.41 8.26
CA GLY A 193 -22.06 22.47 9.22
C GLY A 193 -20.60 22.54 9.69
N GLN A 194 -19.69 21.85 9.00
CA GLN A 194 -18.26 21.85 9.30
C GLN A 194 -17.48 22.49 8.13
N PRO A 195 -16.50 23.36 8.42
CA PRO A 195 -15.62 23.90 7.41
C PRO A 195 -14.70 22.78 6.89
N THR A 196 -14.57 22.75 5.58
CA THR A 196 -13.75 21.80 4.84
C THR A 196 -12.87 22.60 3.88
N VAL A 197 -11.59 22.25 3.79
CA VAL A 197 -10.61 22.89 2.93
C VAL A 197 -10.01 21.87 1.98
N PHE A 198 -10.04 22.17 0.68
CA PHE A 198 -9.45 21.38 -0.38
C PHE A 198 -8.29 22.14 -1.01
N LEU A 199 -7.16 21.45 -1.19
CA LEU A 199 -6.04 21.87 -2.03
C LEU A 199 -5.97 20.90 -3.20
N LEU A 200 -6.01 21.42 -4.42
CA LEU A 200 -6.07 20.62 -5.65
C LEU A 200 -4.84 20.89 -6.52
N GLU A 201 -4.21 19.85 -7.06
CA GLU A 201 -3.14 19.99 -8.04
C GLU A 201 -3.64 20.49 -9.38
N ARG A 202 -4.87 20.15 -9.75
CA ARG A 202 -5.53 20.65 -10.96
C ARG A 202 -7.00 20.96 -10.68
N PRO A 203 -7.46 22.18 -10.99
CA PRO A 203 -8.87 22.54 -10.84
C PRO A 203 -9.75 21.71 -11.77
N GLY A 204 -10.87 21.18 -11.26
CA GLY A 204 -11.88 20.45 -12.03
C GLY A 204 -11.52 19.02 -12.44
N ASP A 205 -10.37 18.50 -12.01
CA ASP A 205 -9.94 17.12 -12.25
C ASP A 205 -10.02 16.32 -10.94
N PRO A 206 -11.09 15.52 -10.72
CA PRO A 206 -11.25 14.75 -9.49
C PRO A 206 -10.23 13.61 -9.34
N GLN A 207 -9.48 13.28 -10.42
CA GLN A 207 -8.42 12.27 -10.40
C GLN A 207 -7.04 12.88 -10.09
N ALA A 208 -6.89 14.21 -10.14
CA ALA A 208 -5.65 14.88 -9.77
C ALA A 208 -5.39 14.80 -8.25
N GLY A 209 -4.13 15.05 -7.86
CA GLY A 209 -3.78 15.17 -6.45
C GLY A 209 -4.65 16.18 -5.73
N HIS A 210 -5.23 15.74 -4.62
CA HIS A 210 -5.94 16.62 -3.72
C HIS A 210 -5.62 16.28 -2.28
N LEU A 211 -5.56 17.33 -1.47
CA LEU A 211 -5.44 17.24 -0.03
C LEU A 211 -6.66 17.92 0.61
N LEU A 212 -7.30 17.20 1.53
CA LEU A 212 -8.49 17.63 2.23
C LEU A 212 -8.17 17.82 3.71
N PHE A 213 -8.65 18.92 4.28
CA PHE A 213 -8.65 19.19 5.71
C PHE A 213 -10.10 19.36 6.15
N SER A 214 -10.52 18.57 7.13
CA SER A 214 -11.81 18.75 7.79
C SER A 214 -11.69 18.44 9.27
N HIS A 215 -12.71 18.79 10.04
CA HIS A 215 -12.81 18.31 11.42
C HIS A 215 -14.22 17.85 11.70
N HIS A 216 -14.36 16.77 12.47
CA HIS A 216 -15.63 16.26 12.92
C HIS A 216 -15.56 15.90 14.40
N ARG A 217 -16.51 16.40 15.21
CA ARG A 217 -16.55 16.17 16.67
C ARG A 217 -15.21 16.46 17.37
N LYS A 218 -14.58 17.60 17.02
CA LYS A 218 -13.25 18.03 17.53
C LYS A 218 -12.08 17.12 17.13
N THR A 219 -12.29 16.16 16.24
CA THR A 219 -11.23 15.34 15.65
C THR A 219 -10.92 15.87 14.26
N PHE A 220 -9.66 16.18 14.01
CA PHE A 220 -9.18 16.56 12.68
C PHE A 220 -9.22 15.35 11.73
N TRP A 221 -9.32 15.60 10.43
CA TRP A 221 -9.14 14.58 9.41
C TRP A 221 -8.39 15.22 8.25
N MET A 222 -7.39 14.48 7.79
CA MET A 222 -6.71 14.79 6.55
C MET A 222 -6.94 13.65 5.58
N SER A 223 -7.23 13.95 4.33
CA SER A 223 -7.24 12.91 3.30
C SER A 223 -6.50 13.34 2.06
N ARG A 224 -5.85 12.38 1.39
CA ARG A 224 -5.14 12.57 0.13
C ARG A 224 -5.57 11.48 -0.85
N HIS A 225 -6.02 11.84 -2.05
CA HIS A 225 -6.53 10.89 -3.05
C HIS A 225 -7.58 9.89 -2.50
N GLY A 226 -8.51 10.35 -1.66
CA GLY A 226 -9.49 9.48 -1.00
C GLY A 226 -8.97 8.62 0.16
N MET A 227 -7.65 8.59 0.42
CA MET A 227 -7.07 7.95 1.60
C MET A 227 -7.24 8.83 2.82
N ARG A 228 -7.76 8.29 3.91
CA ARG A 228 -8.07 9.06 5.12
C ARG A 228 -7.05 8.82 6.24
N GLY A 229 -6.24 9.82 6.53
CA GLY A 229 -5.39 9.86 7.72
C GLY A 229 -6.19 10.26 8.97
N SER A 230 -5.81 9.70 10.13
CA SER A 230 -6.40 10.12 11.42
C SER A 230 -5.87 11.49 11.84
N GLY A 231 -6.75 12.30 12.45
CA GLY A 231 -6.42 13.66 12.88
C GLY A 231 -5.35 13.78 13.95
N GLU A 232 -5.18 12.76 14.78
CA GLU A 232 -4.20 12.74 15.87
C GLU A 232 -2.75 12.77 15.39
N GLY A 233 -2.51 12.59 14.09
CA GLY A 233 -1.17 12.54 13.54
C GLY A 233 -0.73 13.77 12.77
N LEU A 234 -1.44 14.91 12.82
CA LEU A 234 -0.88 16.19 12.39
C LEU A 234 -0.27 16.89 13.61
N ARG A 235 1.04 17.11 13.60
CA ARG A 235 1.82 17.65 14.73
C ARG A 235 1.99 19.17 14.62
N ALA A 236 2.38 19.65 13.45
CA ALA A 236 2.56 21.07 13.17
C ALA A 236 2.13 21.40 11.75
N VAL A 237 1.69 22.63 11.57
CA VAL A 237 1.40 23.24 10.27
C VAL A 237 2.08 24.59 10.22
N THR A 238 2.91 24.78 9.20
CA THR A 238 3.60 26.04 8.94
C THR A 238 3.25 26.52 7.54
N LEU A 239 2.90 27.78 7.39
CA LEU A 239 2.63 28.40 6.10
C LEU A 239 3.58 29.59 5.93
N ASP A 240 4.64 29.40 5.16
CA ASP A 240 5.62 30.44 4.85
C ASP A 240 5.48 30.89 3.40
N ASP A 241 5.05 32.14 3.20
CA ASP A 241 4.76 32.76 1.91
C ASP A 241 3.90 31.87 0.98
N ARG A 242 4.57 31.05 0.15
CA ARG A 242 3.96 30.11 -0.82
C ARG A 242 4.17 28.64 -0.50
N THR A 243 4.62 28.28 0.69
CA THR A 243 4.85 26.88 1.07
C THR A 243 4.11 26.53 2.35
N LEU A 244 3.15 25.61 2.23
CA LEU A 244 2.48 24.99 3.36
C LEU A 244 3.21 23.70 3.70
N ARG A 245 3.83 23.63 4.88
CA ARG A 245 4.52 22.44 5.37
C ARG A 245 3.75 21.79 6.50
N LEU A 246 3.55 20.48 6.37
CA LEU A 246 2.86 19.63 7.33
C LEU A 246 3.86 18.71 8.01
N GLU A 247 3.86 18.72 9.34
CA GLU A 247 4.59 17.74 10.13
C GLU A 247 3.64 16.66 10.62
N LEU A 248 3.83 15.45 10.14
CA LEU A 248 2.97 14.31 10.36
C LEU A 248 3.63 13.31 11.32
N SER A 249 2.79 12.64 12.09
CA SER A 249 3.20 11.40 12.75
C SER A 249 3.54 10.36 11.68
N PRO A 250 4.49 9.45 11.96
CA PRO A 250 4.84 8.38 11.02
C PRO A 250 3.63 7.58 10.54
N ARG A 251 2.63 7.36 11.42
CA ARG A 251 1.39 6.64 11.08
C ARG A 251 0.52 7.39 10.07
N THR A 252 0.36 8.70 10.24
CA THR A 252 -0.46 9.53 9.34
C THR A 252 0.24 9.76 8.00
N ALA A 253 1.55 10.01 8.02
CA ALA A 253 2.37 10.08 6.81
C ALA A 253 2.25 8.79 5.97
N ASP A 254 2.36 7.64 6.64
CA ASP A 254 2.19 6.32 6.01
C ASP A 254 0.79 6.10 5.42
N THR A 255 -0.25 6.57 6.14
CA THR A 255 -1.65 6.47 5.67
C THR A 255 -1.92 7.37 4.46
N LEU A 256 -1.23 8.50 4.35
CA LEU A 256 -1.42 9.49 3.28
C LEU A 256 -0.42 9.34 2.13
N GLU A 257 0.51 8.40 2.26
CA GLU A 257 1.58 8.14 1.30
C GLU A 257 2.51 9.33 1.10
N THR A 258 2.80 10.03 2.18
CA THR A 258 3.68 11.19 2.19
C THR A 258 4.86 10.96 3.13
N GLU A 259 5.87 11.81 3.01
CA GLU A 259 6.88 11.94 4.05
C GLU A 259 6.29 12.52 5.34
N THR A 260 7.00 12.30 6.47
CA THR A 260 6.63 12.91 7.76
C THR A 260 6.74 14.42 7.76
N ALA A 261 7.57 14.97 6.87
CA ALA A 261 7.56 16.37 6.50
C ALA A 261 7.05 16.46 5.05
N PHE A 262 5.82 16.92 4.88
CA PHE A 262 5.19 17.03 3.58
C PHE A 262 5.02 18.50 3.20
N GLU A 263 5.59 18.89 2.06
CA GLU A 263 5.59 20.28 1.59
C GLU A 263 4.60 20.47 0.44
N ILE A 264 3.83 21.55 0.51
CA ILE A 264 2.83 21.88 -0.49
C ILE A 264 3.14 23.28 -1.00
N HIS A 265 3.61 23.36 -2.24
CA HIS A 265 3.85 24.62 -2.93
C HIS A 265 2.52 25.20 -3.42
N LEU A 266 2.25 26.45 -3.08
CA LEU A 266 1.01 27.15 -3.38
C LEU A 266 1.18 28.02 -4.63
N ASP A 267 0.83 27.44 -5.77
CA ASP A 267 0.68 28.15 -7.05
C ASP A 267 -0.72 28.77 -7.13
N LEU A 268 -1.01 29.65 -6.17
CA LEU A 268 -2.30 30.32 -5.97
C LEU A 268 -2.13 31.85 -6.03
N PRO A 269 -3.16 32.64 -6.37
CA PRO A 269 -3.12 34.09 -6.18
C PRO A 269 -2.90 34.48 -4.70
N GLU A 270 -2.24 35.61 -4.41
CA GLU A 270 -1.95 36.02 -3.02
C GLU A 270 -3.21 36.17 -2.15
N GLU A 271 -4.28 36.71 -2.74
CA GLU A 271 -5.59 36.82 -2.08
C GLU A 271 -6.12 35.44 -1.66
N THR A 272 -6.00 34.45 -2.55
CA THR A 272 -6.39 33.06 -2.29
C THR A 272 -5.53 32.40 -1.21
N VAL A 273 -4.23 32.74 -1.11
CA VAL A 273 -3.37 32.27 0.00
C VAL A 273 -3.84 32.85 1.35
N GLY A 274 -4.28 34.12 1.36
CA GLY A 274 -4.89 34.74 2.54
C GLY A 274 -6.18 34.04 3.00
N ASP A 275 -7.04 33.69 2.05
CA ASP A 275 -8.27 32.94 2.31
C ASP A 275 -7.98 31.52 2.83
N LEU A 276 -7.00 30.83 2.24
CA LEU A 276 -6.53 29.53 2.69
C LEU A 276 -6.04 29.60 4.15
N ARG A 277 -5.21 30.59 4.50
CA ARG A 277 -4.73 30.79 5.88
C ARG A 277 -5.88 30.91 6.87
N THR A 278 -6.89 31.70 6.50
CA THR A 278 -8.08 31.94 7.33
C THR A 278 -8.92 30.66 7.50
N ALA A 279 -9.20 29.95 6.39
CA ALA A 279 -10.00 28.73 6.41
C ALA A 279 -9.29 27.58 7.13
N LEU A 280 -8.00 27.40 6.88
CA LEU A 280 -7.20 26.35 7.52
C LEU A 280 -7.08 26.59 9.02
N SER A 281 -6.85 27.83 9.44
CA SER A 281 -6.87 28.22 10.86
C SER A 281 -8.20 27.89 11.53
N ALA A 282 -9.33 28.15 10.85
CA ALA A 282 -10.65 27.85 11.38
C ALA A 282 -10.87 26.33 11.57
N VAL A 283 -10.41 25.51 10.62
CA VAL A 283 -10.48 24.05 10.73
C VAL A 283 -9.60 23.52 11.88
N LEU A 284 -8.35 23.98 11.97
CA LEU A 284 -7.37 23.42 12.90
C LEU A 284 -7.57 23.87 14.36
N ARG A 285 -8.06 25.11 14.58
CA ARG A 285 -8.37 25.61 15.94
C ARG A 285 -9.55 24.88 16.61
N ALA A 286 -10.41 24.24 15.82
CA ALA A 286 -11.58 23.52 16.34
C ALA A 286 -11.23 22.12 16.91
N VAL A 287 -9.97 21.70 16.83
CA VAL A 287 -9.48 20.35 17.12
C VAL A 287 -8.84 20.30 18.52
N THR A 288 -8.91 19.15 19.19
CA THR A 288 -8.22 18.93 20.48
C THR A 288 -7.46 17.60 20.50
N PRO A 289 -6.14 17.58 20.76
CA PRO A 289 -5.27 18.76 20.90
C PRO A 289 -5.12 19.50 19.56
N ALA A 290 -5.02 20.82 19.59
CA ALA A 290 -4.73 21.61 18.40
C ALA A 290 -3.25 21.40 18.00
N PRO A 291 -2.94 21.25 16.70
CA PRO A 291 -1.55 21.23 16.25
C PRO A 291 -0.88 22.58 16.49
N ASP A 292 0.45 22.61 16.47
CA ASP A 292 1.18 23.87 16.43
C ASP A 292 0.90 24.60 15.10
N LEU A 293 0.45 25.85 15.19
CA LEU A 293 0.03 26.68 14.06
C LEU A 293 1.02 27.81 13.78
N SER A 294 2.30 27.60 14.05
CA SER A 294 3.35 28.59 13.81
C SER A 294 3.32 29.10 12.35
N GLY A 295 3.01 30.39 12.16
CA GLY A 295 2.95 31.04 10.83
C GLY A 295 1.58 31.04 10.14
N LEU A 296 0.54 30.46 10.76
CA LEU A 296 -0.86 30.57 10.32
C LEU A 296 -1.63 31.71 11.01
#